data_AF-A0A848IPU2-F1
#
_entry.id   AF-A0A848IPU2-F1
#
_cell.length_a   1.000
_cell.length_b   1.000
_cell.length_c   1.000
_cell.angle_alpha   90.00
_cell.angle_beta   90.00
_cell.angle_gamma   90.00
#
_symmetry.space_group_name_H-M   'P 1'
#
loop_
_entity.id
_entity.type
_entity.pdbx_description
1 polymer ?
#
loop_
_entity_poly.entity_id
_entity_poly.type
_entity_poly.pdbx_seq_one_letter_code
_entity_poly.pdbx_strand_id
1 'polypeptide(L)'
;MSPTCENFIRAVLTQSWRDAYLNLNGLNMDEMLRAQAALDPLDLADMWAQRQAFTGQVDMPRIEYAHDVVTTRKIPQTAPGDLGTTGQTNDAKSFIGKPKPLTFEHDLTGTLPATSAAPARLGEHDFVLAAKQNNVEVAAIMAVAQVESGGRSGFAADSRPVIRYELHLFDRHTGKAYRKTHPHLSQPDLASGERYHHGGQPNEWSLVFGAMILRDSKGGRRISEAWQSTSWGMFQVLGSNSRMVGWPTVGAFVADMFVSEAQHLRAFLGYCKATHLFSQIRTHHWAAFANGYNGPTYAVNRYDSNLANAFASISSRRRGSRLPP
;
A
#
# COMPACT_ATOMS: atom_id res chain seq x y z
N MET A 1 -13.64 5.52 4.98
CA MET A 1 -14.89 4.96 5.54
C MET A 1 -15.20 5.72 6.82
N SER A 2 -16.41 5.63 7.40
CA SER A 2 -16.60 6.22 8.73
C SER A 2 -15.92 5.37 9.81
N PRO A 3 -15.61 5.94 10.99
CA PRO A 3 -15.07 5.18 12.11
C PRO A 3 -15.94 3.97 12.50
N THR A 4 -17.27 4.08 12.40
CA THR A 4 -18.19 2.97 12.68
C THR A 4 -18.05 1.82 11.68
N CYS A 5 -17.84 2.11 10.39
CA CYS A 5 -17.54 1.08 9.39
C CYS A 5 -16.24 0.34 9.73
N GLU A 6 -15.18 1.05 10.12
CA GLU A 6 -13.91 0.43 10.49
C GLU A 6 -14.02 -0.38 11.79
N ASN A 7 -14.80 0.09 12.76
CA ASN A 7 -15.12 -0.68 13.97
C ASN A 7 -15.88 -1.97 13.65
N PHE A 8 -16.84 -1.93 12.73
CA PHE A 8 -17.51 -3.13 12.22
C PHE A 8 -16.50 -4.10 11.61
N ILE A 9 -15.66 -3.64 10.68
CA ILE A 9 -14.67 -4.49 10.01
C ILE A 9 -13.72 -5.08 11.06
N ARG A 10 -13.19 -4.28 11.97
CA ARG A 10 -12.31 -4.74 13.05
C ARG A 10 -12.99 -5.80 13.94
N ALA A 11 -14.25 -5.61 14.29
CA ALA A 11 -15.01 -6.59 15.06
C ALA A 11 -15.15 -7.91 14.29
N VAL A 12 -15.35 -7.88 12.97
CA VAL A 12 -15.36 -9.09 12.13
C VAL A 12 -13.98 -9.74 12.08
N LEU A 13 -12.90 -8.96 11.87
CA LEU A 13 -11.54 -9.49 11.81
C LEU A 13 -11.11 -10.18 13.12
N THR A 14 -11.62 -9.70 14.25
CA THR A 14 -11.36 -10.24 15.60
C THR A 14 -12.44 -11.21 16.10
N GLN A 15 -13.42 -11.52 15.26
CA GLN A 15 -14.55 -12.41 15.59
C GLN A 15 -15.38 -11.95 16.81
N SER A 16 -15.38 -10.65 17.12
CA SER A 16 -16.32 -10.06 18.08
C SER A 16 -17.70 -9.88 17.44
N TRP A 17 -18.45 -10.97 17.32
CA TRP A 17 -19.71 -10.99 16.58
C TRP A 17 -20.77 -10.05 17.14
N ARG A 18 -20.84 -9.92 18.47
CA ARG A 18 -21.75 -8.96 19.12
C ARG A 18 -21.45 -7.54 18.65
N ASP A 19 -20.19 -7.13 18.71
CA ASP A 19 -19.79 -5.78 18.30
C ASP A 19 -19.95 -5.59 16.79
N ALA A 20 -19.70 -6.64 15.98
CA ALA A 20 -19.93 -6.60 14.55
C ALA A 20 -21.41 -6.29 14.24
N TYR A 21 -22.36 -7.04 14.80
CA TYR A 21 -23.78 -6.80 14.54
C TYR A 21 -24.27 -5.46 15.10
N LEU A 22 -23.80 -5.04 16.29
CA LEU A 22 -24.18 -3.74 16.86
C LEU A 22 -23.64 -2.57 16.02
N ASN A 23 -22.37 -2.62 15.60
CA ASN A 23 -21.79 -1.60 14.73
C ASN A 23 -22.51 -1.57 13.37
N LEU A 24 -22.76 -2.74 12.77
CA LEU A 24 -23.45 -2.85 11.48
C LEU A 24 -24.86 -2.27 11.56
N ASN A 25 -25.60 -2.55 12.63
CA ASN A 25 -26.94 -2.03 12.87
C ASN A 25 -26.98 -0.50 12.96
N GLY A 26 -25.92 0.12 13.51
CA GLY A 26 -25.80 1.57 13.64
C GLY A 26 -25.46 2.31 12.34
N LEU A 27 -25.08 1.62 11.27
CA LEU A 27 -24.76 2.25 9.98
C LEU A 27 -26.01 2.62 9.20
N ASN A 28 -25.95 3.69 8.41
CA ASN A 28 -26.95 3.94 7.36
C ASN A 28 -26.81 2.90 6.21
N MET A 29 -27.74 2.87 5.25
CA MET A 29 -27.74 1.80 4.23
C MET A 29 -26.52 1.85 3.31
N ASP A 30 -26.09 3.04 2.83
CA ASP A 30 -24.87 3.16 2.01
C ASP A 30 -23.64 2.63 2.75
N GLU A 31 -23.46 3.02 4.01
CA GLU A 31 -22.35 2.58 4.84
C GLU A 31 -22.40 1.09 5.14
N MET A 32 -23.58 0.54 5.45
CA MET A 32 -23.80 -0.87 5.72
C MET A 32 -23.42 -1.75 4.51
N LEU A 33 -23.86 -1.34 3.31
CA LEU A 33 -23.52 -2.03 2.06
C LEU A 33 -22.02 -1.99 1.79
N ARG A 34 -21.40 -0.81 1.96
CA ARG A 34 -19.96 -0.62 1.73
C ARG A 34 -19.11 -1.37 2.74
N ALA A 35 -19.51 -1.39 4.01
CA ALA A 35 -18.81 -2.07 5.08
C ALA A 35 -18.82 -3.60 4.86
N GLN A 36 -19.97 -4.18 4.49
CA GLN A 36 -20.04 -5.60 4.14
C GLN A 36 -19.24 -5.93 2.87
N ALA A 37 -19.28 -5.07 1.86
CA ALA A 37 -18.54 -5.26 0.61
C ALA A 37 -17.02 -5.09 0.74
N ALA A 38 -16.55 -4.55 1.88
CA ALA A 38 -15.13 -4.39 2.19
C ALA A 38 -14.50 -5.64 2.80
N LEU A 39 -15.33 -6.55 3.31
CA LEU A 39 -14.84 -7.80 3.89
C LEU A 39 -14.40 -8.77 2.80
N ASP A 40 -13.44 -9.62 3.15
CA ASP A 40 -13.20 -10.83 2.39
C ASP A 40 -14.49 -11.68 2.33
N PRO A 41 -14.81 -12.34 1.22
CA PRO A 41 -15.98 -13.22 1.15
C PRO A 41 -16.03 -14.29 2.25
N LEU A 42 -14.88 -14.77 2.73
CA LEU A 42 -14.81 -15.73 3.83
C LEU A 42 -15.17 -15.09 5.17
N ASP A 43 -14.71 -13.86 5.44
CA ASP A 43 -15.10 -13.13 6.66
C ASP A 43 -16.58 -12.78 6.68
N LEU A 44 -17.11 -12.35 5.51
CA LEU A 44 -18.54 -12.06 5.38
C LEU A 44 -19.38 -13.32 5.63
N ALA A 45 -18.94 -14.48 5.11
CA ALA A 45 -19.61 -15.76 5.34
C ALA A 45 -19.53 -16.19 6.82
N ASP A 46 -18.35 -16.06 7.45
CA ASP A 46 -18.15 -16.39 8.87
C ASP A 46 -19.04 -15.54 9.78
N MET A 47 -19.10 -14.22 9.54
CA MET A 47 -20.02 -13.32 10.24
C MET A 47 -21.48 -13.76 10.01
N TRP A 48 -21.86 -13.99 8.75
CA TRP A 48 -23.24 -14.33 8.36
C TRP A 48 -23.76 -15.61 9.02
N ALA A 49 -22.89 -16.57 9.26
CA ALA A 49 -23.22 -17.81 9.96
C ALA A 49 -23.70 -17.56 11.41
N GLN A 50 -23.30 -16.45 12.03
CA GLN A 50 -23.63 -16.13 13.43
C GLN A 50 -24.97 -15.39 13.59
N ARG A 51 -25.60 -14.95 12.50
CA ARG A 51 -26.74 -14.02 12.54
C ARG A 51 -27.90 -14.43 13.44
N GLN A 52 -28.21 -15.73 13.51
CA GLN A 52 -29.35 -16.25 14.29
C GLN A 52 -29.24 -15.90 15.78
N ALA A 53 -28.01 -15.81 16.32
CA ALA A 53 -27.78 -15.45 17.70
C ALA A 53 -28.18 -13.99 18.03
N PHE A 54 -28.34 -13.15 17.01
CA PHE A 54 -28.61 -11.71 17.14
C PHE A 54 -30.00 -11.30 16.64
N THR A 55 -30.82 -12.28 16.22
CA THR A 55 -32.23 -12.03 15.89
C THR A 55 -32.95 -11.39 17.08
N GLY A 56 -33.66 -10.29 16.84
CA GLY A 56 -34.35 -9.51 17.88
C GLY A 56 -33.47 -8.55 18.68
N GLN A 57 -32.14 -8.58 18.49
CA GLN A 57 -31.21 -7.62 19.13
C GLN A 57 -30.81 -6.48 18.20
N VAL A 58 -30.91 -6.70 16.88
CA VAL A 58 -30.64 -5.73 15.81
C VAL A 58 -31.77 -5.78 14.79
N ASP A 59 -31.83 -4.79 13.91
CA ASP A 59 -32.73 -4.83 12.74
C ASP A 59 -32.19 -5.83 11.71
N MET A 60 -32.40 -7.12 12.00
CA MET A 60 -31.91 -8.22 11.17
C MET A 60 -32.50 -8.19 9.75
N PRO A 61 -33.80 -7.94 9.53
CA PRO A 61 -34.34 -7.83 8.17
C PRO A 61 -33.62 -6.76 7.32
N ARG A 62 -33.27 -5.62 7.92
CA ARG A 62 -32.49 -4.57 7.24
C ARG A 62 -31.08 -5.03 6.90
N ILE A 63 -30.41 -5.72 7.81
CA ILE A 63 -29.08 -6.30 7.59
C ILE A 63 -29.11 -7.38 6.51
N GLU A 64 -30.13 -8.25 6.51
CA GLU A 64 -30.40 -9.27 5.48
C GLU A 64 -30.58 -8.64 4.11
N TYR A 65 -31.36 -7.57 4.01
CA TYR A 65 -31.51 -6.83 2.77
C TYR A 65 -30.16 -6.33 2.23
N ALA A 66 -29.33 -5.72 3.08
CA ALA A 66 -28.00 -5.24 2.67
C ALA A 66 -27.06 -6.39 2.28
N HIS A 67 -27.08 -7.49 3.03
CA HIS A 67 -26.29 -8.69 2.75
C HIS A 67 -26.63 -9.29 1.38
N ASP A 68 -27.92 -9.43 1.07
CA ASP A 68 -28.40 -9.93 -0.22
C ASP A 68 -27.98 -9.01 -1.37
N VAL A 69 -28.07 -7.70 -1.19
CA VAL A 69 -27.60 -6.72 -2.19
C VAL A 69 -26.10 -6.88 -2.46
N VAL A 70 -25.28 -7.03 -1.42
CA VAL A 70 -23.82 -7.16 -1.56
C VAL A 70 -23.43 -8.47 -2.23
N THR A 71 -24.01 -9.59 -1.80
CA THR A 71 -23.64 -10.93 -2.27
C THR A 71 -24.19 -11.26 -3.65
N THR A 72 -25.41 -10.83 -3.95
CA THR A 72 -26.07 -11.11 -5.24
C THR A 72 -25.84 -10.03 -6.29
N ARG A 73 -25.46 -8.81 -5.87
CA ARG A 73 -25.42 -7.61 -6.72
C ARG A 73 -26.76 -7.33 -7.41
N LYS A 74 -27.87 -7.64 -6.74
CA LYS A 74 -29.24 -7.39 -7.20
C LYS A 74 -30.05 -6.71 -6.11
N ILE A 75 -31.12 -6.02 -6.52
CA ILE A 75 -32.09 -5.46 -5.58
C ILE A 75 -33.11 -6.55 -5.23
N PRO A 76 -33.30 -6.89 -3.94
CA PRO A 76 -34.36 -7.79 -3.52
C PRO A 76 -35.74 -7.28 -3.94
N GLN A 77 -36.64 -8.20 -4.30
CA GLN A 77 -37.98 -7.84 -4.81
C GLN A 77 -38.82 -7.10 -3.77
N THR A 78 -38.68 -7.47 -2.49
CA THR A 78 -39.38 -6.86 -1.37
C THR A 78 -38.36 -6.16 -0.47
N ALA A 79 -38.60 -4.89 -0.18
CA ALA A 79 -37.85 -4.17 0.84
C ALA A 79 -38.54 -4.36 2.20
N PRO A 80 -37.86 -4.85 3.25
CA PRO A 80 -38.45 -4.98 4.57
C PRO A 80 -38.74 -3.60 5.19
N GLY A 81 -39.71 -3.56 6.10
CA GLY A 81 -40.00 -2.38 6.92
C GLY A 81 -40.23 -1.10 6.10
N ASP A 82 -39.56 -0.02 6.51
CA ASP A 82 -39.67 1.31 5.93
C ASP A 82 -38.61 1.61 4.84
N LEU A 83 -37.74 0.65 4.50
CA LEU A 83 -36.59 0.87 3.61
C LEU A 83 -36.98 1.43 2.24
N GLY A 84 -38.16 1.04 1.74
CA GLY A 84 -38.73 1.56 0.50
C GLY A 84 -39.11 3.04 0.60
N THR A 85 -39.67 3.45 1.74
CA THR A 85 -40.16 4.81 1.98
C THR A 85 -39.09 5.78 2.44
N THR A 86 -38.04 5.32 3.13
CA THR A 86 -36.94 6.18 3.62
C THR A 86 -35.80 6.33 2.60
N GLY A 87 -35.98 5.84 1.37
CA GLY A 87 -34.97 5.97 0.30
C GLY A 87 -33.79 4.99 0.39
N GLN A 88 -33.74 4.09 1.38
CA GLN A 88 -32.63 3.14 1.55
C GLN A 88 -32.52 2.15 0.37
N THR A 89 -33.63 1.83 -0.30
CA THR A 89 -33.59 1.06 -1.56
C THR A 89 -32.88 1.80 -2.71
N ASN A 90 -32.85 3.14 -2.69
CA ASN A 90 -32.10 3.93 -3.67
C ASN A 90 -30.60 3.95 -3.36
N ASP A 91 -30.21 3.86 -2.08
CA ASP A 91 -28.82 3.66 -1.69
C ASP A 91 -28.31 2.32 -2.25
N ALA A 92 -29.10 1.24 -2.12
CA ALA A 92 -28.78 -0.06 -2.71
C ALA A 92 -28.64 -0.02 -4.24
N LYS A 93 -29.55 0.69 -4.94
CA LYS A 93 -29.44 0.90 -6.40
C LYS A 93 -28.16 1.66 -6.76
N SER A 94 -27.84 2.69 -5.98
CA SER A 94 -26.64 3.52 -6.19
C SER A 94 -25.36 2.72 -5.96
N PHE A 95 -25.34 1.88 -4.91
CA PHE A 95 -24.23 0.98 -4.60
C PHE A 95 -23.92 0.02 -5.76
N ILE A 96 -24.96 -0.56 -6.39
CA ILE A 96 -24.78 -1.45 -7.55
C ILE A 96 -24.37 -0.65 -8.80
N GLY A 97 -25.08 0.43 -9.11
CA GLY A 97 -24.94 1.16 -10.38
C GLY A 97 -23.75 2.12 -10.44
N LYS A 98 -23.24 2.57 -9.30
CA LYS A 98 -22.14 3.55 -9.19
C LYS A 98 -21.16 3.13 -8.09
N PRO A 99 -20.43 2.01 -8.26
CA PRO A 99 -19.53 1.52 -7.24
C PRO A 99 -18.43 2.53 -6.96
N LYS A 100 -18.32 2.97 -5.70
CA LYS A 100 -17.24 3.82 -5.22
C LYS A 100 -16.12 2.95 -4.62
N PRO A 101 -14.85 3.35 -4.77
CA PRO A 101 -13.77 2.69 -4.04
C PRO A 101 -14.04 2.67 -2.53
N LEU A 102 -13.60 1.60 -1.91
CA LEU A 102 -13.62 1.43 -0.46
C LEU A 102 -12.36 2.08 0.10
N THR A 103 -12.54 3.03 1.01
CA THR A 103 -11.44 3.79 1.59
C THR A 103 -11.24 3.45 3.05
N PHE A 104 -10.01 3.15 3.44
CA PHE A 104 -9.59 2.85 4.80
C PHE A 104 -8.67 3.97 5.28
N GLU A 105 -8.92 4.48 6.47
CA GLU A 105 -8.08 5.50 7.12
C GLU A 105 -7.03 4.84 8.00
N HIS A 106 -7.31 3.66 8.56
CA HIS A 106 -6.45 2.98 9.52
C HIS A 106 -6.09 1.54 9.13
N ASP A 107 -4.96 1.06 9.65
CA ASP A 107 -4.64 -0.37 9.69
C ASP A 107 -5.58 -1.07 10.67
N LEU A 108 -6.41 -1.97 10.16
CA LEU A 108 -7.34 -2.76 10.96
C LEU A 108 -6.77 -4.12 11.39
N THR A 109 -5.58 -4.47 10.91
CA THR A 109 -4.89 -5.72 11.25
C THR A 109 -3.94 -5.57 12.44
N GLY A 110 -3.51 -4.35 12.75
CA GLY A 110 -2.55 -4.07 13.81
C GLY A 110 -1.15 -4.64 13.54
N THR A 111 -0.78 -4.79 12.26
CA THR A 111 0.48 -5.46 11.87
C THR A 111 1.53 -4.51 11.33
N LEU A 112 1.15 -3.28 10.97
CA LEU A 112 2.14 -2.28 10.60
C LEU A 112 2.90 -1.72 11.81
N PRO A 113 4.17 -1.34 11.62
CA PRO A 113 4.94 -0.65 12.65
C PRO A 113 4.29 0.69 13.03
N ALA A 114 4.52 1.12 14.28
CA ALA A 114 4.21 2.47 14.68
C ALA A 114 5.08 3.48 13.92
N THR A 115 4.53 4.64 13.60
CA THR A 115 5.30 5.74 13.01
C THR A 115 6.15 6.43 14.07
N SER A 116 7.31 6.93 13.65
CA SER A 116 8.08 7.90 14.45
C SER A 116 7.55 9.30 14.18
N ALA A 117 7.37 10.13 15.21
CA ALA A 117 6.90 11.52 15.04
C ALA A 117 7.86 12.39 14.21
N ALA A 118 9.14 12.01 14.15
CA ALA A 118 10.15 12.66 13.33
C ALA A 118 11.11 11.59 12.76
N PRO A 119 10.74 10.92 11.65
CA PRO A 119 11.59 9.91 11.04
C PRO A 119 12.92 10.53 10.62
N ALA A 120 14.03 9.84 10.91
CA ALA A 120 15.36 10.35 10.63
C ALA A 120 15.58 10.51 9.11
N ARG A 121 16.03 11.71 8.72
CA ARG A 121 16.38 12.07 7.34
C ARG A 121 17.78 11.59 6.99
N LEU A 122 18.03 11.40 5.70
CA LEU A 122 19.39 11.12 5.22
C LEU A 122 20.33 12.29 5.54
N GLY A 123 21.45 11.97 6.18
CA GLY A 123 22.54 12.91 6.46
C GLY A 123 23.85 12.51 5.80
N GLU A 124 24.83 13.42 5.84
CA GLU A 124 26.21 13.19 5.35
C GLU A 124 26.80 11.87 5.87
N HIS A 125 26.60 11.58 7.16
CA HIS A 125 27.12 10.38 7.79
C HIS A 125 26.60 9.08 7.14
N ASP A 126 25.32 9.02 6.77
CA ASP A 126 24.72 7.85 6.12
C ASP A 126 25.36 7.60 4.75
N PHE A 127 25.60 8.67 3.99
CA PHE A 127 26.27 8.60 2.70
C PHE A 127 27.74 8.17 2.82
N VAL A 128 28.47 8.67 3.82
CA VAL A 128 29.87 8.27 4.08
C VAL A 128 29.95 6.79 4.44
N LEU A 129 29.05 6.29 5.31
CA LEU A 129 28.99 4.87 5.65
C LEU A 129 28.66 4.01 4.43
N ALA A 130 27.63 4.39 3.67
CA ALA A 130 27.22 3.69 2.45
C ALA A 130 28.36 3.62 1.41
N ALA A 131 29.04 4.74 1.17
CA ALA A 131 30.17 4.85 0.26
C ALA A 131 31.31 3.92 0.67
N LYS A 132 31.69 3.94 1.96
CA LYS A 132 32.73 3.06 2.51
C LYS A 132 32.38 1.58 2.36
N GLN A 133 31.15 1.19 2.67
CA GLN A 133 30.71 -0.22 2.59
C GLN A 133 30.71 -0.77 1.18
N ASN A 134 30.49 0.08 0.18
CA ASN A 134 30.36 -0.33 -1.23
C ASN A 134 31.58 0.05 -2.09
N ASN A 135 32.62 0.63 -1.48
CA ASN A 135 33.84 1.11 -2.15
C ASN A 135 33.54 2.06 -3.33
N VAL A 136 32.77 3.11 -3.04
CA VAL A 136 32.32 4.14 -4.00
C VAL A 136 32.63 5.52 -3.42
N GLU A 137 32.82 6.54 -4.27
CA GLU A 137 32.88 7.94 -3.87
C GLU A 137 31.59 8.39 -3.17
N VAL A 138 31.71 9.28 -2.17
CA VAL A 138 30.54 9.74 -1.41
C VAL A 138 29.60 10.53 -2.32
N ALA A 139 30.16 11.38 -3.18
CA ALA A 139 29.47 12.18 -4.17
C ALA A 139 28.71 11.31 -5.17
N ALA A 140 29.25 10.16 -5.55
CA ALA A 140 28.58 9.26 -6.49
C ALA A 140 27.34 8.62 -5.85
N ILE A 141 27.42 8.18 -4.58
CA ILE A 141 26.24 7.70 -3.84
C ILE A 141 25.22 8.82 -3.63
N MET A 142 25.67 10.02 -3.27
CA MET A 142 24.78 11.18 -3.13
C MET A 142 24.11 11.56 -4.45
N ALA A 143 24.83 11.46 -5.58
CA ALA A 143 24.31 11.79 -6.90
C ALA A 143 23.19 10.82 -7.31
N VAL A 144 23.43 9.51 -7.19
CA VAL A 144 22.37 8.53 -7.46
C VAL A 144 21.20 8.72 -6.49
N ALA A 145 21.45 8.94 -5.21
CA ALA A 145 20.37 9.15 -4.25
C ALA A 145 19.54 10.41 -4.57
N GLN A 146 20.19 11.51 -4.94
CA GLN A 146 19.51 12.76 -5.30
C GLN A 146 18.65 12.60 -6.55
N VAL A 147 19.17 11.95 -7.59
CA VAL A 147 18.44 11.78 -8.85
C VAL A 147 17.31 10.76 -8.72
N GLU A 148 17.57 9.61 -8.13
CA GLU A 148 16.57 8.53 -8.02
C GLU A 148 15.44 8.87 -7.04
N SER A 149 15.71 9.66 -5.99
CA SER A 149 14.65 10.20 -5.14
C SER A 149 13.85 11.32 -5.80
N GLY A 150 14.42 12.00 -6.81
CA GLY A 150 13.92 13.27 -7.31
C GLY A 150 13.91 14.37 -6.25
N GLY A 151 14.77 14.27 -5.23
CA GLY A 151 14.81 15.16 -4.06
C GLY A 151 13.62 15.00 -3.10
N ARG A 152 12.81 13.95 -3.25
CA ARG A 152 11.62 13.71 -2.43
C ARG A 152 11.99 13.09 -1.09
N SER A 153 11.24 13.47 -0.08
CA SER A 153 11.20 12.84 1.24
C SER A 153 10.79 11.37 1.13
N GLY A 154 11.42 10.50 1.93
CA GLY A 154 11.02 9.10 2.07
C GLY A 154 9.75 8.88 2.90
N PHE A 155 9.26 9.92 3.58
CA PHE A 155 8.10 9.90 4.47
C PHE A 155 7.04 10.92 4.05
N ALA A 156 5.77 10.55 4.19
CA ALA A 156 4.64 11.46 4.00
C ALA A 156 4.42 12.37 5.22
N ALA A 157 3.45 13.29 5.14
CA ALA A 157 3.15 14.25 6.20
C ALA A 157 2.69 13.60 7.52
N ASP A 158 2.14 12.38 7.45
CA ASP A 158 1.74 11.56 8.60
C ASP A 158 2.86 10.66 9.14
N SER A 159 4.10 10.89 8.69
CA SER A 159 5.31 10.15 9.08
C SER A 159 5.31 8.67 8.70
N ARG A 160 4.40 8.21 7.83
CA ARG A 160 4.51 6.90 7.18
C ARG A 160 5.48 6.96 6.01
N PRO A 161 6.16 5.85 5.65
CA PRO A 161 6.95 5.82 4.43
C PRO A 161 6.07 6.12 3.22
N VAL A 162 6.62 6.84 2.25
CA VAL A 162 5.96 7.05 0.96
C VAL A 162 5.84 5.69 0.27
N ILE A 163 4.64 5.36 -0.20
CA ILE A 163 4.38 4.10 -0.89
C ILE A 163 3.70 4.30 -2.24
N ARG A 164 3.83 3.27 -3.08
CA ARG A 164 2.99 3.05 -4.26
C ARG A 164 2.53 1.61 -4.25
N TYR A 165 1.22 1.40 -4.17
CA TYR A 165 0.64 0.07 -4.26
C TYR A 165 0.57 -0.37 -5.73
N GLU A 166 0.89 -1.63 -6.00
CA GLU A 166 0.93 -2.20 -7.34
C GLU A 166 -0.16 -3.26 -7.46
N LEU A 167 -1.40 -2.83 -7.77
CA LEU A 167 -2.60 -3.70 -7.82
C LEU A 167 -2.39 -4.94 -8.71
N HIS A 168 -1.63 -4.78 -9.79
CA HIS A 168 -1.33 -5.83 -10.75
C HIS A 168 -0.33 -6.87 -10.23
N LEU A 169 0.54 -6.47 -9.30
CA LEU A 169 1.41 -7.40 -8.59
C LEU A 169 0.63 -8.14 -7.50
N PHE A 170 -0.26 -7.45 -6.79
CA PHE A 170 -1.13 -8.11 -5.81
C PHE A 170 -2.03 -9.15 -6.47
N ASP A 171 -2.59 -8.80 -7.62
CA ASP A 171 -3.34 -9.73 -8.47
C ASP A 171 -2.51 -10.99 -8.80
N ARG A 172 -1.24 -10.82 -9.18
CA ARG A 172 -0.34 -11.95 -9.45
C ARG A 172 -0.02 -12.76 -8.19
N HIS A 173 0.35 -12.10 -7.10
CA HIS A 173 0.71 -12.73 -5.83
C HIS A 173 -0.45 -13.51 -5.20
N THR A 174 -1.69 -13.10 -5.46
CA THR A 174 -2.90 -13.73 -4.93
C THR A 174 -3.56 -14.70 -5.91
N GLY A 175 -2.93 -15.00 -7.05
CA GLY A 175 -3.50 -15.91 -8.05
C GLY A 175 -4.80 -15.39 -8.65
N LYS A 176 -4.96 -14.06 -8.74
CA LYS A 176 -6.11 -13.37 -9.37
C LYS A 176 -7.41 -13.49 -8.58
N ALA A 177 -7.35 -13.87 -7.29
CA ALA A 177 -8.50 -14.21 -6.47
C ALA A 177 -9.51 -13.05 -6.30
N TYR A 178 -9.06 -11.79 -6.38
CA TYR A 178 -9.84 -10.64 -5.94
C TYR A 178 -10.34 -9.72 -7.05
N ARG A 179 -10.10 -10.02 -8.34
CA ARG A 179 -10.55 -9.16 -9.46
C ARG A 179 -12.05 -8.87 -9.46
N LYS A 180 -12.85 -9.86 -9.05
CA LYS A 180 -14.32 -9.75 -9.04
C LYS A 180 -14.85 -9.03 -7.80
N THR A 181 -14.31 -9.38 -6.63
CA THR A 181 -14.83 -8.89 -5.34
C THR A 181 -14.21 -7.56 -4.95
N HIS A 182 -12.92 -7.37 -5.21
CA HIS A 182 -12.14 -6.18 -4.88
C HIS A 182 -11.35 -5.66 -6.08
N PRO A 183 -12.02 -5.25 -7.18
CA PRO A 183 -11.33 -4.74 -8.38
C PRO A 183 -10.49 -3.49 -8.11
N HIS A 184 -10.76 -2.76 -7.03
CA HIS A 184 -9.95 -1.60 -6.63
C HIS A 184 -8.61 -2.00 -5.99
N LEU A 185 -8.40 -3.28 -5.68
CA LEU A 185 -7.15 -3.81 -5.07
C LEU A 185 -6.41 -4.79 -5.98
N SER A 186 -7.07 -5.32 -7.01
CA SER A 186 -6.58 -6.40 -7.87
C SER A 186 -7.02 -6.17 -9.32
N GLN A 187 -6.06 -5.96 -10.21
CA GLN A 187 -6.28 -5.74 -11.65
C GLN A 187 -5.24 -6.49 -12.48
N PRO A 188 -5.50 -6.83 -13.76
CA PRO A 188 -4.55 -7.59 -14.57
C PRO A 188 -3.29 -6.80 -14.95
N ASP A 189 -3.37 -5.48 -15.03
CA ASP A 189 -2.31 -4.60 -15.52
C ASP A 189 -2.45 -3.18 -14.93
N LEU A 190 -1.41 -2.37 -15.15
CA LEU A 190 -1.34 -0.98 -14.70
C LEU A 190 -2.46 -0.11 -15.27
N ALA A 191 -2.75 -0.24 -16.57
CA ALA A 191 -3.76 0.58 -17.25
C ALA A 191 -5.16 0.38 -16.65
N SER A 192 -5.52 -0.87 -16.32
CA SER A 192 -6.77 -1.23 -15.66
C SER A 192 -6.84 -0.74 -14.21
N GLY A 193 -5.69 -0.63 -13.55
CA GLY A 193 -5.54 -0.17 -12.17
C GLY A 193 -5.51 1.35 -11.99
N GLU A 194 -5.11 2.09 -13.02
CA GLU A 194 -4.78 3.53 -12.90
C GLU A 194 -5.92 4.38 -12.32
N ARG A 195 -7.18 4.04 -12.65
CA ARG A 195 -8.38 4.70 -12.12
C ARG A 195 -8.59 4.59 -10.61
N TYR A 196 -7.79 3.77 -9.92
CA TYR A 196 -7.84 3.61 -8.47
C TYR A 196 -6.76 4.39 -7.74
N HIS A 197 -5.84 5.03 -8.47
CA HIS A 197 -4.74 5.81 -7.91
C HIS A 197 -5.07 7.31 -7.88
N HIS A 198 -6.06 7.69 -7.08
CA HIS A 198 -6.50 9.08 -6.95
C HIS A 198 -6.48 9.52 -5.49
N GLY A 199 -5.82 10.63 -5.19
CA GLY A 199 -5.74 11.18 -3.82
C GLY A 199 -4.39 11.00 -3.10
N GLY A 200 -3.34 10.58 -3.81
CA GLY A 200 -1.97 10.56 -3.28
C GLY A 200 -1.76 9.54 -2.15
N GLN A 201 -0.86 9.85 -1.21
CA GLN A 201 -0.45 8.92 -0.16
C GLN A 201 -1.59 8.38 0.73
N PRO A 202 -2.59 9.17 1.15
CA PRO A 202 -3.74 8.61 1.87
C PRO A 202 -4.46 7.51 1.09
N ASN A 203 -4.61 7.66 -0.23
CA ASN A 203 -5.22 6.64 -1.07
C ASN A 203 -4.32 5.41 -1.24
N GLU A 204 -3.02 5.58 -1.47
CA GLU A 204 -2.07 4.46 -1.56
C GLU A 204 -2.09 3.60 -0.28
N TRP A 205 -2.11 4.24 0.89
CA TRP A 205 -2.24 3.55 2.18
C TRP A 205 -3.60 2.87 2.35
N SER A 206 -4.68 3.53 1.95
CA SER A 206 -6.01 2.93 1.95
C SER A 206 -6.07 1.64 1.12
N LEU A 207 -5.41 1.59 -0.04
CA LEU A 207 -5.34 0.40 -0.88
C LEU A 207 -4.58 -0.74 -0.16
N VAL A 208 -3.44 -0.42 0.46
CA VAL A 208 -2.67 -1.40 1.23
C VAL A 208 -3.48 -1.94 2.41
N PHE A 209 -4.17 -1.09 3.17
CA PHE A 209 -5.03 -1.52 4.28
C PHE A 209 -6.15 -2.45 3.82
N GLY A 210 -6.85 -2.10 2.74
CA GLY A 210 -7.87 -2.96 2.15
C GLY A 210 -7.30 -4.30 1.69
N ALA A 211 -6.11 -4.32 1.11
CA ALA A 211 -5.46 -5.56 0.68
C ALA A 211 -5.06 -6.44 1.86
N MET A 212 -4.54 -5.85 2.95
CA MET A 212 -4.07 -6.58 4.14
C MET A 212 -5.19 -7.34 4.86
N ILE A 213 -6.42 -6.84 4.83
CA ILE A 213 -7.54 -7.50 5.52
C ILE A 213 -8.09 -8.72 4.77
N LEU A 214 -7.75 -8.93 3.49
CA LEU A 214 -8.25 -10.06 2.70
C LEU A 214 -7.67 -11.41 3.17
N ARG A 215 -8.30 -12.54 2.82
CA ARG A 215 -7.93 -13.90 3.28
C ARG A 215 -7.67 -14.90 2.16
N ASP A 216 -6.73 -15.83 2.36
CA ASP A 216 -6.75 -17.09 1.58
C ASP A 216 -7.87 -18.02 2.00
N SER A 217 -8.09 -19.00 1.14
CA SER A 217 -8.80 -20.24 1.42
C SER A 217 -8.34 -20.99 2.68
N LYS A 218 -7.17 -20.69 3.28
CA LYS A 218 -6.72 -21.27 4.55
C LYS A 218 -7.00 -20.36 5.76
N GLY A 219 -7.58 -19.19 5.54
CA GLY A 219 -7.91 -18.20 6.57
C GLY A 219 -6.80 -17.21 6.91
N GLY A 220 -5.61 -17.30 6.29
CA GLY A 220 -4.49 -16.39 6.49
C GLY A 220 -4.71 -15.03 5.82
N ARG A 221 -4.38 -13.95 6.55
CA ARG A 221 -4.47 -12.57 6.05
C ARG A 221 -3.43 -12.28 4.96
N ARG A 222 -3.80 -11.45 3.98
CA ARG A 222 -3.00 -11.09 2.79
C ARG A 222 -1.95 -10.01 3.03
N ILE A 223 -1.45 -9.91 4.26
CA ILE A 223 -0.52 -8.87 4.69
C ILE A 223 0.80 -8.97 3.90
N SER A 224 1.34 -10.18 3.80
CA SER A 224 2.61 -10.41 3.10
C SER A 224 2.49 -10.07 1.61
N GLU A 225 1.42 -10.50 0.93
CA GLU A 225 1.17 -10.20 -0.48
C GLU A 225 0.95 -8.71 -0.70
N ALA A 226 0.21 -8.03 0.19
CA ALA A 226 0.01 -6.58 0.12
C ALA A 226 1.35 -5.84 0.22
N TRP A 227 2.19 -6.19 1.19
CA TRP A 227 3.50 -5.56 1.35
C TRP A 227 4.47 -5.88 0.21
N GLN A 228 4.45 -7.10 -0.32
CA GLN A 228 5.24 -7.49 -1.49
C GLN A 228 4.84 -6.72 -2.76
N SER A 229 3.56 -6.37 -2.86
CA SER A 229 2.97 -5.62 -3.98
C SER A 229 3.03 -4.12 -3.78
N THR A 230 3.91 -3.63 -2.92
CA THR A 230 4.04 -2.20 -2.60
C THR A 230 5.48 -1.78 -2.78
N SER A 231 5.70 -0.63 -3.43
CA SER A 231 6.99 0.06 -3.52
C SER A 231 7.14 0.99 -2.34
N TRP A 232 8.31 0.98 -1.68
CA TRP A 232 8.49 1.60 -0.36
C TRP A 232 9.59 2.66 -0.35
N GLY A 233 9.29 3.74 0.38
CA GLY A 233 10.24 4.78 0.78
C GLY A 233 10.77 5.62 -0.37
N MET A 234 11.84 6.35 -0.07
CA MET A 234 12.44 7.36 -0.96
C MET A 234 12.80 6.83 -2.35
N PHE A 235 13.25 5.58 -2.44
CA PHE A 235 13.76 4.96 -3.67
C PHE A 235 12.77 3.99 -4.32
N GLN A 236 11.56 3.88 -3.77
CA GLN A 236 10.48 3.03 -4.30
C GLN A 236 10.92 1.58 -4.55
N VAL A 237 11.65 0.99 -3.60
CA VAL A 237 12.05 -0.43 -3.70
C VAL A 237 10.81 -1.29 -3.43
N LEU A 238 10.48 -2.15 -4.40
CA LEU A 238 9.34 -3.06 -4.32
C LEU A 238 9.52 -4.11 -3.21
N GLY A 239 8.51 -4.32 -2.37
CA GLY A 239 8.59 -5.21 -1.21
C GLY A 239 8.85 -6.68 -1.55
N SER A 240 8.47 -7.15 -2.74
CA SER A 240 8.81 -8.49 -3.24
C SER A 240 10.32 -8.69 -3.41
N ASN A 241 11.09 -7.60 -3.53
CA ASN A 241 12.55 -7.63 -3.59
C ASN A 241 13.22 -7.69 -2.21
N SER A 242 12.47 -7.65 -1.09
CA SER A 242 13.02 -7.61 0.28
C SER A 242 14.13 -8.65 0.54
N ARG A 243 13.93 -9.90 0.14
CA ARG A 243 14.96 -10.96 0.24
C ARG A 243 16.18 -10.69 -0.62
N MET A 244 15.96 -10.27 -1.87
CA MET A 244 17.01 -9.93 -2.80
C MET A 244 17.88 -8.77 -2.29
N VAL A 245 17.27 -7.78 -1.65
CA VAL A 245 17.97 -6.58 -1.15
C VAL A 245 18.52 -6.73 0.27
N GLY A 246 18.42 -7.93 0.87
CA GLY A 246 19.16 -8.30 2.08
C GLY A 246 18.34 -8.42 3.37
N TRP A 247 17.01 -8.47 3.30
CA TRP A 247 16.14 -8.74 4.45
C TRP A 247 15.66 -10.19 4.48
N PRO A 248 15.51 -10.83 5.65
CA PRO A 248 15.05 -12.21 5.72
C PRO A 248 13.58 -12.38 5.32
N THR A 249 12.75 -11.35 5.53
CA THR A 249 11.31 -11.35 5.25
C THR A 249 10.85 -9.96 4.81
N VAL A 250 9.70 -9.90 4.12
CA VAL A 250 9.06 -8.62 3.76
C VAL A 250 8.64 -7.84 5.02
N GLY A 251 8.26 -8.51 6.10
CA GLY A 251 7.93 -7.84 7.36
C GLY A 251 9.13 -7.13 7.99
N ALA A 252 10.31 -7.76 8.00
CA ALA A 252 11.53 -7.11 8.47
C ALA A 252 11.92 -5.91 7.58
N PHE A 253 11.70 -6.04 6.27
CA PHE A 253 11.91 -4.94 5.33
C PHE A 253 10.96 -3.77 5.61
N VAL A 254 9.65 -4.02 5.71
CA VAL A 254 8.64 -2.99 6.02
C VAL A 254 8.92 -2.33 7.36
N ALA A 255 9.28 -3.09 8.39
CA ALA A 255 9.68 -2.55 9.69
C ALA A 255 10.79 -1.51 9.55
N ASP A 256 11.84 -1.82 8.79
CA ASP A 256 12.95 -0.90 8.54
C ASP A 256 12.56 0.31 7.69
N MET A 257 11.59 0.17 6.77
CA MET A 257 11.08 1.32 6.00
C MET A 257 10.36 2.35 6.88
N PHE A 258 9.85 1.97 8.06
CA PHE A 258 9.26 2.91 9.01
C PHE A 258 10.30 3.63 9.89
N VAL A 259 11.56 3.17 9.91
CA VAL A 259 12.58 3.67 10.84
C VAL A 259 13.23 4.96 10.34
N SER A 260 13.78 4.96 9.12
CA SER A 260 14.55 6.12 8.61
C SER A 260 14.78 6.07 7.10
N GLU A 261 15.15 7.22 6.52
CA GLU A 261 15.58 7.28 5.12
C GLU A 261 16.93 6.58 4.90
N ALA A 262 17.76 6.42 5.94
CA ALA A 262 18.97 5.60 5.89
C ALA A 262 18.65 4.12 5.60
N GLN A 263 17.54 3.61 6.13
CA GLN A 263 17.06 2.26 5.81
C GLN A 263 16.49 2.19 4.38
N HIS A 264 15.86 3.25 3.89
CA HIS A 264 15.46 3.33 2.46
C HIS A 264 16.70 3.28 1.56
N LEU A 265 17.76 4.02 1.91
CA LEU A 265 19.03 4.00 1.19
C LEU A 265 19.66 2.61 1.21
N ARG A 266 19.65 1.92 2.35
CA ARG A 266 20.12 0.53 2.45
C ARG A 266 19.38 -0.38 1.47
N ALA A 267 18.06 -0.22 1.32
CA ALA A 267 17.28 -1.01 0.38
C ALA A 267 17.68 -0.76 -1.08
N PHE A 268 17.83 0.51 -1.44
CA PHE A 268 18.31 0.92 -2.76
C PHE A 268 19.69 0.36 -3.07
N LEU A 269 20.64 0.48 -2.14
CA LEU A 269 21.99 -0.05 -2.31
C LEU A 269 22.02 -1.59 -2.36
N GLY A 270 21.14 -2.25 -1.60
CA GLY A 270 20.91 -3.68 -1.71
C GLY A 270 20.46 -4.09 -3.11
N TYR A 271 19.55 -3.30 -3.72
CA TYR A 271 19.13 -3.50 -5.11
C TYR A 271 20.31 -3.31 -6.07
N CYS A 272 21.07 -2.21 -5.95
CA CYS A 272 22.26 -1.97 -6.77
C CYS A 272 23.30 -3.09 -6.64
N LYS A 273 23.45 -3.68 -5.45
CA LYS A 273 24.30 -4.84 -5.22
C LYS A 273 23.81 -6.07 -6.00
N ALA A 274 22.54 -6.42 -5.80
CA ALA A 274 21.92 -7.61 -6.37
C ALA A 274 21.83 -7.56 -7.91
N THR A 275 21.75 -6.36 -8.47
CA THR A 275 21.68 -6.10 -9.92
C THR A 275 23.03 -5.68 -10.52
N HIS A 276 24.12 -5.80 -9.75
CA HIS A 276 25.50 -5.53 -10.19
C HIS A 276 25.77 -4.10 -10.71
N LEU A 277 25.04 -3.10 -10.23
CA LEU A 277 25.13 -1.71 -10.68
C LEU A 277 26.28 -0.92 -10.06
N PHE A 278 26.90 -1.42 -9.00
CA PHE A 278 28.00 -0.71 -8.33
C PHE A 278 29.21 -0.46 -9.22
N SER A 279 29.45 -1.29 -10.24
CA SER A 279 30.55 -1.05 -11.17
C SER A 279 30.34 0.27 -11.91
N GLN A 280 29.14 0.48 -12.42
CA GLN A 280 28.76 1.67 -13.17
C GLN A 280 28.78 2.93 -12.30
N ILE A 281 28.38 2.81 -11.02
CA ILE A 281 28.51 3.93 -10.07
C ILE A 281 29.99 4.27 -9.84
N ARG A 282 30.86 3.27 -9.60
CA ARG A 282 32.29 3.50 -9.36
C ARG A 282 33.04 4.09 -10.54
N THR A 283 32.67 3.71 -11.76
CA THR A 283 33.31 4.20 -12.99
C THR A 283 32.57 5.38 -13.62
N HIS A 284 31.57 5.94 -12.93
CA HIS A 284 30.75 7.06 -13.42
C HIS A 284 30.10 6.80 -14.79
N HIS A 285 29.79 5.53 -15.10
CA HIS A 285 29.10 5.14 -16.33
C HIS A 285 27.59 5.36 -16.19
N TRP A 286 27.17 6.62 -16.08
CA TRP A 286 25.81 7.02 -15.70
C TRP A 286 24.72 6.51 -16.65
N ALA A 287 24.98 6.46 -17.95
CA ALA A 287 24.06 5.88 -18.93
C ALA A 287 23.81 4.38 -18.67
N ALA A 288 24.87 3.62 -18.39
CA ALA A 288 24.76 2.20 -18.09
C ALA A 288 24.07 1.96 -16.74
N PHE A 289 24.36 2.78 -15.73
CA PHE A 289 23.65 2.75 -14.45
C PHE A 289 22.16 3.04 -14.64
N ALA A 290 21.82 4.14 -15.32
CA ALA A 290 20.45 4.56 -15.55
C ALA A 290 19.65 3.52 -16.35
N ASN A 291 20.26 2.91 -17.37
CA ASN A 291 19.64 1.80 -18.10
C ASN A 291 19.37 0.59 -17.20
N GLY A 292 20.30 0.25 -16.31
CA GLY A 292 20.14 -0.89 -15.41
C GLY A 292 19.13 -0.68 -14.29
N TYR A 293 19.01 0.55 -13.78
CA TYR A 293 18.07 0.89 -12.70
C TYR A 293 16.68 1.31 -13.20
N ASN A 294 16.62 2.24 -14.16
CA ASN A 294 15.38 2.84 -14.67
C ASN A 294 14.84 2.15 -15.94
N GLY A 295 15.65 1.27 -16.56
CA GLY A 295 15.28 0.55 -17.78
C GLY A 295 15.65 1.26 -19.09
N PRO A 296 15.35 0.66 -20.24
CA PRO A 296 15.85 1.09 -21.56
C PRO A 296 15.37 2.47 -22.00
N THR A 297 14.28 2.98 -21.42
CA THR A 297 13.74 4.31 -21.72
C THR A 297 14.30 5.41 -20.83
N TYR A 298 15.34 5.14 -20.03
CA TYR A 298 15.91 6.11 -19.06
C TYR A 298 16.26 7.46 -19.70
N ALA A 299 16.69 7.46 -20.95
CA ALA A 299 17.13 8.66 -21.67
C ALA A 299 15.99 9.66 -21.90
N VAL A 300 14.74 9.21 -21.96
CA VAL A 300 13.55 10.09 -22.09
C VAL A 300 13.49 11.08 -20.93
N ASN A 301 13.84 10.64 -19.73
CA ASN A 301 13.86 11.46 -18.51
C ASN A 301 15.27 12.00 -18.19
N ARG A 302 16.22 11.85 -19.12
CA ARG A 302 17.61 12.34 -19.00
C ARG A 302 18.34 11.88 -17.74
N TYR A 303 18.04 10.67 -17.24
CA TYR A 303 18.62 10.16 -16.00
C TYR A 303 20.16 10.20 -16.00
N ASP A 304 20.78 9.82 -17.11
CA ASP A 304 22.23 9.87 -17.30
C ASP A 304 22.83 11.26 -17.12
N SER A 305 22.28 12.25 -17.81
CA SER A 305 22.74 13.64 -17.76
C SER A 305 22.48 14.24 -16.38
N ASN A 306 21.34 13.92 -15.76
CA ASN A 306 21.01 14.35 -14.41
C ASN A 306 22.00 13.78 -13.38
N LEU A 307 22.36 12.50 -13.50
CA LEU A 307 23.37 11.85 -12.65
C LEU A 307 24.75 12.48 -12.80
N ALA A 308 25.18 12.71 -14.04
CA ALA A 308 26.46 13.36 -14.33
C ALA A 308 26.54 14.77 -13.72
N ASN A 309 25.48 15.57 -13.92
CA ASN A 309 25.37 16.93 -13.40
C ASN A 309 25.32 16.95 -11.86
N ALA A 310 24.54 16.05 -11.25
CA ALA A 310 24.46 15.92 -9.81
C ALA A 310 25.82 15.57 -9.22
N PHE A 311 26.50 14.56 -9.78
CA PHE A 311 27.85 14.18 -9.36
C PHE A 311 28.83 15.34 -9.44
N ALA A 312 28.92 16.01 -10.59
CA ALA A 312 29.83 17.15 -10.77
C ALA A 312 29.58 18.27 -9.75
N SER A 313 28.31 18.62 -9.52
CA SER A 313 27.90 19.64 -8.56
C SER A 313 28.22 19.25 -7.12
N ILE A 314 27.91 18.01 -6.73
CA ILE A 314 28.19 17.50 -5.38
C ILE A 314 29.70 17.43 -5.15
N SER A 315 30.47 16.84 -6.06
CA SER A 315 31.93 16.74 -5.96
C SER A 315 32.59 18.12 -5.84
N SER A 316 32.09 19.13 -6.56
CA SER A 316 32.56 20.51 -6.43
C SER A 316 32.29 21.08 -5.04
N ARG A 317 31.05 20.94 -4.53
CA ARG A 317 30.67 21.39 -3.18
C ARG A 317 31.51 20.72 -2.10
N ARG A 318 31.73 19.41 -2.20
CA ARG A 318 32.53 18.63 -1.24
C ARG A 318 33.98 19.12 -1.19
N ARG A 319 34.61 19.32 -2.36
CA ARG A 319 35.97 19.89 -2.44
C ARG A 319 36.03 21.29 -1.82
N GLY A 320 35.04 22.14 -2.08
CA GLY A 320 34.94 23.47 -1.45
C GLY A 320 34.88 23.41 0.08
N SER A 321 34.20 22.40 0.61
CA SER A 321 34.12 22.11 2.06
C SER A 321 35.28 21.27 2.61
N ARG A 322 36.34 21.02 1.82
CA ARG A 322 37.49 20.16 2.17
C ARG A 322 37.10 18.73 2.56
N LEU A 323 36.00 18.23 2.04
CA LEU A 323 35.57 16.83 2.17
C LEU A 323 36.04 16.03 0.95
N PRO A 324 36.36 14.73 1.12
CA PRO A 324 36.68 13.86 -0.01
C PRO A 324 35.47 13.77 -0.95
N PRO A 325 35.70 13.68 -2.27
CA PRO A 325 34.62 13.48 -3.24
C PRO A 325 33.81 12.24 -2.89
#